data_AF-A0A9D4XHU0-F1
#
_entry.id   AF-A0A9D4XHU0-F1
#
_cell.length_a   1.000
_cell.length_b   1.000
_cell.length_c   1.000
_cell.angle_alpha   90.00
_cell.angle_beta   90.00
_cell.angle_gamma   90.00
#
_symmetry.space_group_name_H-M   'P 1'
#
loop_
_entity.id
_entity.type
_entity.pdbx_description
1 polymer ?
#
loop_
_entity_poly.entity_id
_entity_poly.type
_entity_poly.pdbx_seq_one_letter_code
_entity_poly.pdbx_strand_id
1 'polypeptide(L)'
;MHREKKILPSFVDWFGWCTWDAFYTDVTAEGIEEGLKSLSEGGASPRFLIIDDGWQQIESKPKDADSVVQEGAQFATRLTGIKENTKFQKNGGGNGLEHVVDQTKQ
;
A
#
# COMPACT_ATOMS: atom_id res chain seq x y z
N MET A 1 -0.97 22.68 -18.50
CA MET A 1 0.29 23.27 -17.98
C MET A 1 1.42 22.30 -18.26
N HIS A 2 2.52 22.74 -18.88
CA HIS A 2 3.66 21.86 -19.21
C HIS A 2 4.46 21.51 -17.95
N ARG A 3 5.10 20.33 -17.90
CA ARG A 3 5.77 19.81 -16.69
C ARG A 3 6.83 20.78 -16.15
N GLU A 4 7.55 21.44 -17.04
CA GLU A 4 8.59 22.44 -16.72
C GLU A 4 8.06 23.70 -16.03
N LYS A 5 6.75 23.95 -16.09
CA LYS A 5 6.09 25.09 -15.46
C LYS A 5 5.48 24.75 -14.11
N LYS A 6 5.58 23.50 -13.65
CA LYS A 6 5.06 23.09 -12.34
C LYS A 6 6.03 23.51 -11.25
N ILE A 7 5.51 24.12 -10.19
CA ILE A 7 6.26 24.41 -8.99
C ILE A 7 6.70 23.08 -8.37
N LEU A 8 7.99 22.93 -8.10
CA LEU A 8 8.51 21.76 -7.40
C LEU A 8 8.04 21.81 -5.93
N PRO A 9 7.49 20.71 -5.40
CA PRO A 9 7.15 20.65 -4.00
C PRO A 9 8.41 20.65 -3.13
N SER A 10 8.30 21.14 -1.89
CA SER A 10 9.41 21.20 -0.94
C SER A 10 9.99 19.82 -0.56
N PHE A 11 9.25 18.75 -0.83
CA PHE A 11 9.65 17.36 -0.56
C PHE A 11 10.27 16.65 -1.78
N VAL A 12 10.58 17.35 -2.87
CA VAL A 12 11.09 16.73 -4.11
C VAL A 12 12.38 15.93 -3.91
N ASP A 13 13.23 16.35 -2.97
CA ASP A 13 14.49 15.69 -2.64
C ASP A 13 14.37 14.75 -1.43
N TRP A 14 13.15 14.48 -0.95
CA TRP A 14 12.96 13.55 0.15
C TRP A 14 13.05 12.11 -0.35
N PHE A 15 13.81 11.29 0.38
CA PHE A 15 13.70 9.85 0.21
C PHE A 15 12.36 9.39 0.78
N GLY A 16 11.59 8.66 -0.01
CA GLY A 16 10.34 8.04 0.42
C GLY A 16 10.28 6.58 -0.04
N TRP A 17 9.33 5.85 0.50
CA TRP A 17 9.18 4.43 0.21
C TRP A 17 7.77 4.12 -0.30
N CYS A 18 7.69 3.34 -1.38
CA CYS A 18 6.46 2.79 -1.92
C CYS A 18 6.45 1.28 -1.67
N THR A 19 5.32 0.74 -1.23
CA THR A 19 5.21 -0.67 -0.82
C THR A 19 5.22 -1.67 -1.98
N TRP A 20 5.09 -1.20 -3.23
CA TRP A 20 4.85 -2.06 -4.41
C TRP A 20 5.95 -3.09 -4.66
N ASP A 21 7.21 -2.68 -4.79
CA ASP A 21 8.31 -3.60 -5.12
C ASP A 21 8.60 -4.61 -3.99
N ALA A 22 8.14 -4.33 -2.77
CA ALA A 22 8.30 -5.21 -1.62
C ALA A 22 7.16 -6.24 -1.50
N PHE A 23 5.92 -5.84 -1.78
CA PHE A 23 4.74 -6.66 -1.45
C PHE A 23 3.75 -6.87 -2.58
N TYR A 24 3.84 -6.11 -3.68
CA TYR A 24 2.74 -5.99 -4.65
C TYR A 24 1.41 -5.77 -3.90
N THR A 25 0.39 -6.59 -4.18
CA THR A 25 -0.92 -6.51 -3.53
C THR A 25 -0.99 -7.17 -2.15
N ASP A 26 0.09 -7.79 -1.68
CA ASP A 26 0.13 -8.53 -0.41
C ASP A 26 0.60 -7.67 0.78
N VAL A 27 0.60 -6.33 0.62
CA VAL A 27 0.96 -5.39 1.69
C VAL A 27 0.09 -5.57 2.95
N THR A 28 0.71 -5.53 4.13
CA THR A 28 0.07 -5.62 5.46
C THR A 28 0.56 -4.48 6.37
N ALA A 29 -0.16 -4.23 7.48
CA ALA A 29 0.29 -3.28 8.49
C ALA A 29 1.66 -3.67 9.08
N GLU A 30 1.83 -4.95 9.44
CA GLU A 30 3.07 -5.48 10.00
C GLU A 30 4.24 -5.39 8.99
N GLY A 31 3.99 -5.69 7.71
CA GLY A 31 5.01 -5.60 6.67
C GLY A 31 5.50 -4.16 6.45
N ILE A 32 4.62 -3.18 6.60
CA ILE A 32 5.00 -1.76 6.58
C ILE A 32 5.90 -1.43 7.78
N GLU A 33 5.52 -1.84 9.00
CA GLU A 33 6.32 -1.64 10.21
C GLU A 33 7.73 -2.24 10.08
N GLU A 34 7.82 -3.49 9.62
CA GLU A 34 9.07 -4.20 9.41
C GLU A 34 9.94 -3.55 8.32
N GLY A 35 9.34 -3.13 7.20
CA GLY A 35 10.04 -2.46 6.11
C GLY A 35 10.61 -1.10 6.52
N LEU A 36 9.82 -0.28 7.22
CA LEU A 36 10.28 1.02 7.73
C LEU A 36 11.40 0.87 8.76
N LYS A 37 11.31 -0.14 9.63
CA LYS A 37 12.38 -0.48 10.58
C LYS A 37 13.65 -0.88 9.84
N SER A 38 13.56 -1.82 8.89
CA SER A 38 14.70 -2.29 8.10
C SER A 38 15.39 -1.17 7.33
N LEU A 39 14.62 -0.30 6.68
CA LEU A 39 15.16 0.87 5.96
C LEU A 39 15.88 1.83 6.91
N SER A 40 15.32 2.08 8.10
CA SER A 40 15.93 2.96 9.10
C SER A 40 17.21 2.35 9.68
N GLU A 41 17.22 1.06 10.01
CA GLU A 41 18.41 0.32 10.47
C GLU A 41 19.49 0.24 9.38
N GLY A 42 19.09 0.20 8.10
CA GLY A 42 19.98 0.27 6.95
C GLY A 42 20.51 1.67 6.61
N GLY A 43 20.14 2.70 7.39
CA GLY A 43 20.59 4.08 7.19
C GLY A 43 19.82 4.87 6.12
N ALA A 44 18.70 4.34 5.63
CA ALA A 44 17.85 4.93 4.61
C ALA A 44 16.43 5.20 5.15
N SER A 45 16.30 5.99 6.21
CA SER A 45 15.00 6.26 6.83
C SER A 45 14.08 7.10 5.91
N PRO A 46 12.91 6.59 5.47
CA PRO A 46 11.99 7.32 4.60
C PRO A 46 11.32 8.50 5.30
N ARG A 47 11.14 9.60 4.57
CA ARG A 47 10.42 10.81 5.02
C ARG A 47 8.92 10.79 4.65
N PHE A 48 8.54 9.92 3.73
CA PHE A 48 7.14 9.67 3.38
C PHE A 48 6.96 8.21 2.95
N LEU A 49 5.74 7.71 3.14
CA LEU A 49 5.30 6.37 2.79
C LEU A 49 4.15 6.47 1.79
N ILE A 50 4.21 5.67 0.73
CA ILE A 50 3.09 5.41 -0.18
C ILE A 50 2.68 3.95 0.01
N ILE A 51 1.45 3.74 0.46
CA ILE A 51 0.83 2.42 0.48
C ILE A 51 0.16 2.26 -0.89
N ASP A 52 0.79 1.46 -1.75
CA ASP A 52 0.28 1.15 -3.09
C ASP A 52 -0.88 0.13 -3.00
N ASP A 53 -1.23 -0.51 -4.11
CA ASP A 53 -2.40 -1.37 -4.19
C ASP A 53 -2.39 -2.56 -3.21
N GLY A 54 -3.58 -3.01 -2.79
CA GLY A 54 -3.77 -4.16 -1.91
C GLY A 54 -4.18 -3.86 -0.48
N TRP A 55 -4.28 -2.60 -0.05
CA TRP A 55 -4.84 -2.25 1.28
C TRP A 55 -6.36 -2.17 1.30
N GLN A 56 -6.98 -1.94 0.14
CA GLN A 56 -8.42 -1.66 0.01
C GLN A 56 -9.26 -2.94 0.02
N GLN A 57 -10.56 -2.78 0.24
CA GLN A 57 -11.56 -3.83 0.07
C GLN A 57 -11.75 -4.15 -1.41
N ILE A 58 -11.44 -5.40 -1.76
CA ILE A 58 -11.66 -5.99 -3.08
C ILE A 58 -12.54 -7.21 -2.95
N GLU A 59 -13.33 -7.48 -3.99
CA GLU A 59 -14.16 -8.68 -4.07
C GLU A 59 -13.81 -9.44 -5.34
N SER A 60 -13.59 -10.75 -5.21
CA SER A 60 -13.38 -11.62 -6.35
C SER A 60 -14.73 -12.05 -6.92
N LYS A 61 -14.94 -11.81 -8.21
CA LYS A 61 -16.05 -12.47 -8.89
C LYS A 61 -15.73 -13.96 -9.04
N PRO A 62 -16.73 -14.85 -8.91
CA PRO A 62 -16.55 -16.25 -9.29
C PRO A 62 -16.05 -16.28 -10.74
N LYS A 63 -15.00 -17.05 -11.00
CA LYS A 63 -14.52 -17.27 -12.37
C LYS A 63 -15.64 -17.98 -13.12
N ASP A 64 -16.13 -17.39 -14.21
CA ASP A 64 -16.95 -18.13 -15.17
C ASP A 64 -16.13 -19.32 -15.67
N ALA A 65 -16.73 -20.50 -15.74
CA ALA A 65 -16.03 -21.75 -16.07
C ALA A 65 -15.30 -21.72 -17.42
N ASP A 66 -15.70 -20.81 -18.32
CA ASP A 66 -15.10 -20.61 -19.65
C ASP A 66 -14.05 -19.48 -19.71
N SER A 67 -13.73 -18.84 -18.58
CA SER A 67 -12.76 -17.74 -18.55
C SER A 67 -11.32 -18.26 -18.51
N VAL A 68 -10.60 -18.09 -19.62
CA VAL A 68 -9.14 -18.34 -19.70
C VAL A 68 -8.42 -17.18 -19.00
N VAL A 69 -8.25 -17.28 -17.68
CA VAL A 69 -7.51 -16.27 -16.92
C VAL A 69 -6.02 -16.60 -16.97
N GLN A 70 -5.24 -15.70 -17.57
CA GLN A 70 -3.78 -15.79 -17.62
C GLN A 70 -3.19 -15.61 -16.22
N GLU A 71 -2.23 -16.46 -15.86
CA GLU A 71 -1.54 -16.44 -14.56
C GLU A 71 -0.88 -15.06 -14.35
N GLY A 72 -1.16 -14.42 -13.20
CA GLY A 72 -0.65 -13.09 -12.87
C GLY A 72 -1.58 -11.92 -13.18
N ALA A 73 -2.74 -12.13 -13.79
CA ALA A 73 -3.68 -11.05 -14.06
C ALA A 73 -4.83 -10.97 -13.04
N GLN A 74 -4.94 -9.84 -12.34
CA GLN A 74 -6.00 -9.53 -11.37
C GLN A 74 -7.37 -9.20 -12.01
N PHE A 75 -7.72 -9.82 -13.14
CA PHE A 75 -8.98 -9.52 -13.85
C PHE A 75 -10.25 -9.89 -13.05
N ALA A 76 -10.12 -10.71 -12.01
CA ALA A 76 -11.27 -11.19 -11.23
C ALA A 76 -11.58 -10.36 -9.99
N THR A 77 -10.72 -9.42 -9.59
CA THR A 77 -10.89 -8.64 -8.35
C THR A 77 -11.32 -7.21 -8.64
N ARG A 78 -12.45 -6.80 -8.06
CA ARG A 78 -13.01 -5.45 -8.22
C ARG A 78 -12.86 -4.69 -6.90
N LEU A 79 -12.41 -3.45 -6.98
CA LEU A 79 -12.48 -2.50 -5.86
C LEU A 79 -13.94 -2.28 -5.47
N THR A 80 -14.30 -2.65 -4.24
CA THR A 80 -15.66 -2.50 -3.71
C THR A 80 -15.79 -1.37 -2.71
N GLY A 81 -14.68 -0.93 -2.11
CA GLY A 81 -14.66 0.22 -1.22
C GLY A 81 -13.27 0.80 -0.99
N ILE A 82 -13.21 2.11 -0.77
CA ILE A 82 -12.03 2.80 -0.23
C ILE A 82 -12.06 2.66 1.28
N LYS A 83 -11.96 1.41 1.72
CA LYS A 83 -11.88 1.00 3.11
C LYS A 83 -10.88 -0.12 3.19
N GLU A 84 -10.23 -0.22 4.32
CA GLU A 84 -9.21 -1.18 4.63
C GLU A 84 -9.76 -2.60 4.62
N ASN A 85 -8.97 -3.55 4.12
CA ASN A 85 -9.30 -4.97 4.19
C ASN A 85 -8.77 -5.61 5.49
N THR A 86 -8.95 -6.93 5.61
CA THR A 86 -8.60 -7.70 6.80
C THR A 86 -7.12 -7.68 7.14
N LYS A 87 -6.22 -7.36 6.20
CA LYS A 87 -4.77 -7.24 6.44
C LYS A 87 -4.39 -6.00 7.27
N PHE A 88 -5.32 -5.06 7.41
CA PHE A 88 -5.15 -3.82 8.17
C PHE A 88 -6.12 -3.72 9.36
N GLN A 89 -6.97 -4.73 9.57
CA GLN A 89 -7.94 -4.78 10.66
C GLN A 89 -7.47 -5.76 11.75
N LYS A 90 -6.93 -5.27 12.88
CA LYS A 90 -6.61 -6.10 14.04
C LYS A 90 -7.85 -6.36 14.91
N ASN A 91 -8.16 -7.63 15.16
CA ASN A 91 -8.99 -8.18 16.25
C ASN A 91 -10.11 -7.31 16.84
N GLY A 92 -11.02 -6.77 16.01
CA GLY A 92 -12.32 -6.26 16.45
C GLY A 92 -12.33 -4.99 17.31
N GLY A 93 -11.19 -4.36 17.56
CA GLY A 93 -11.08 -3.03 18.17
C GLY A 93 -10.18 -2.19 17.28
N GLY A 94 -10.65 -1.01 16.85
CA GLY A 94 -9.89 -0.10 15.98
C GLY A 94 -8.41 0.01 16.42
N ASN A 95 -7.46 0.15 15.51
CA ASN A 95 -7.48 1.15 14.45
C ASN A 95 -6.76 0.60 13.22
N GLY A 96 -7.17 1.08 12.06
CA GLY A 96 -6.84 0.55 10.76
C GLY A 96 -5.52 0.99 10.16
N LEU A 97 -5.58 1.59 8.97
CA LEU A 97 -4.53 2.47 8.44
C LEU A 97 -4.20 3.60 9.42
N GLU A 98 -5.16 4.03 10.23
CA GLU A 98 -4.91 4.96 11.34
C GLU A 98 -3.85 4.42 12.31
N HIS A 99 -3.85 3.12 12.62
CA HIS A 99 -2.81 2.52 13.47
C HIS A 99 -1.44 2.56 12.80
N VAL A 100 -1.38 2.25 11.49
CA VAL A 100 -0.14 2.37 10.72
C VAL A 100 0.39 3.80 10.80
N VAL A 101 -0.50 4.80 10.66
CA VAL A 101 -0.13 6.21 10.77
C VAL A 101 0.39 6.54 12.17
N ASP A 102 -0.28 6.10 13.23
CA ASP A 102 0.10 6.39 14.61
C ASP A 102 1.45 5.75 15.01
N GLN A 103 1.75 4.56 14.50
CA GLN A 103 3.01 3.87 14.79
C GLN A 103 4.19 4.37 13.96
N THR A 104 3.94 4.93 12.77
CA THR A 104 5.01 5.30 11.82
C THR A 104 5.31 6.80 11.79
N LYS A 105 4.42 7.63 12.34
CA LYS A 105 4.70 9.05 12.59
C LYS A 105 5.77 9.17 13.68
N GLN A 106 6.95 9.67 13.27
CA GLN A 106 8.00 10.14 14.16
C GLN A 106 7.81 11.62 14.47
#